data_AF-A0A0D0ARG9-F1
#
_entry.id   AF-A0A0D0ARG9-F1
#
_cell.length_a   1.000
_cell.length_b   1.000
_cell.length_c   1.000
_cell.angle_alpha   90.00
_cell.angle_beta   90.00
_cell.angle_gamma   90.00
#
_symmetry.space_group_name_H-M   'P 1'
#
loop_
_entity.id
_entity.type
_entity.pdbx_description
1 polymer ?
#
loop_
_entity_poly.entity_id
_entity_poly.type
_entity_poly.pdbx_seq_one_letter_code
_entity_poly.pdbx_strand_id
1 'polypeptide(L)'
;MSIWKAKHIYAKLLDVQKVARREKLIKLTNDITTVQDAYQEEAHAIAKDNGRGRKGNSIQKLNKENEGCVPEDRLKLPAFIKAHSSQLTSSYLRLMMADKNCLWENVNTLHMSCVKVTHVNPKALQKDVNTTFKTMQTEISIQARTGLERMYLAVWGDIKQFHEPKLFYTAKVESFIKDVLGMEPKHFALKVKSWVVGDFVAQKVSQCLRVFM
;
A
#
# COMPACT_ATOMS: atom_id res chain seq x y z
N MET A 1 46.37 -1.84 -18.84
CA MET A 1 45.12 -2.62 -18.70
C MET A 1 44.04 -1.89 -19.50
N SER A 2 43.59 -2.46 -20.61
CA SER A 2 42.66 -1.80 -21.54
C SER A 2 41.21 -2.18 -21.21
N ILE A 3 40.39 -1.17 -20.91
CA ILE A 3 38.97 -1.29 -20.55
C ILE A 3 38.17 -1.58 -21.83
N TRP A 4 37.61 -2.79 -21.95
CA TRP A 4 36.70 -3.15 -23.04
C TRP A 4 35.35 -2.46 -22.84
N LYS A 5 35.07 -1.39 -23.61
CA LYS A 5 33.72 -0.83 -23.72
C LYS A 5 32.90 -1.69 -24.70
N ALA A 6 32.04 -2.56 -24.17
CA ALA A 6 31.08 -3.29 -24.99
C ALA A 6 30.10 -2.30 -25.65
N LYS A 7 30.19 -2.14 -26.97
CA LYS A 7 29.20 -1.39 -27.75
C LYS A 7 27.93 -2.23 -27.84
N HIS A 8 26.85 -1.81 -27.17
CA HIS A 8 25.53 -2.41 -27.34
C HIS A 8 25.05 -2.19 -28.78
N ILE A 9 24.99 -3.28 -29.56
CA ILE A 9 24.40 -3.28 -30.89
C ILE A 9 22.92 -3.60 -30.72
N TYR A 10 22.05 -2.61 -30.88
CA TYR A 10 20.62 -2.86 -30.94
C TYR A 10 20.24 -3.33 -32.34
N ALA A 11 19.50 -4.44 -32.43
CA ALA A 11 18.88 -4.85 -33.69
C ALA A 11 17.90 -3.77 -34.14
N LYS A 12 18.11 -3.21 -35.34
CA LYS A 12 17.19 -2.24 -35.94
C LYS A 12 15.88 -2.98 -36.27
N LEU A 13 14.79 -2.58 -35.61
CA LEU A 13 13.47 -3.11 -35.88
C LEU A 13 13.03 -2.71 -37.30
N LEU A 14 12.54 -3.70 -38.04
CA LEU A 14 11.88 -3.48 -39.33
C LEU A 14 10.59 -2.69 -39.13
N ASP A 15 10.16 -1.93 -40.14
CA ASP A 15 8.96 -1.09 -40.03
C ASP A 15 7.70 -1.92 -39.74
N VAL A 16 7.60 -3.13 -40.27
CA VAL A 16 6.54 -4.10 -39.94
C VAL A 16 6.50 -4.42 -38.44
N GLN A 17 7.67 -4.58 -37.80
CA GLN A 17 7.76 -4.85 -36.36
C GLN A 17 7.41 -3.62 -35.52
N LYS A 18 7.70 -2.41 -36.02
CA LYS A 18 7.29 -1.17 -35.35
C LYS A 18 5.78 -0.99 -35.40
N VAL A 19 5.15 -1.27 -36.54
CA VAL A 19 3.68 -1.21 -36.70
C VAL A 19 3.01 -2.22 -35.75
N ALA A 20 3.44 -3.47 -35.75
CA ALA A 20 2.89 -4.49 -34.85
C ALA A 20 3.06 -4.13 -33.36
N ARG A 21 4.16 -3.46 -32.99
CA ARG A 21 4.35 -2.94 -31.61
C ARG A 21 3.39 -1.82 -31.28
N ARG A 22 3.12 -0.90 -32.21
CA ARG A 22 2.16 0.19 -32.00
C ARG A 22 0.75 -0.34 -31.82
N GLU A 23 0.32 -1.29 -32.64
CA GLU A 23 -1.01 -1.93 -32.51
C GLU A 23 -1.17 -2.63 -31.16
N LYS A 24 -0.16 -3.37 -30.72
CA LYS A 24 -0.17 -4.00 -29.39
C LYS A 24 -0.24 -2.99 -28.26
N LEU A 25 0.49 -1.87 -28.39
CA LEU A 25 0.47 -0.80 -27.39
C LEU A 25 -0.91 -0.14 -27.34
N ILE A 26 -1.51 0.19 -28.49
CA ILE A 26 -2.84 0.77 -28.58
C ILE A 26 -3.87 -0.16 -27.92
N LYS A 27 -3.82 -1.46 -28.24
CA LYS A 27 -4.70 -2.45 -27.63
C LYS A 27 -4.55 -2.48 -26.11
N LEU A 28 -3.32 -2.54 -25.60
CA LEU A 28 -3.06 -2.54 -24.17
C LEU A 28 -3.55 -1.26 -23.49
N THR A 29 -3.36 -0.10 -24.12
CA THR A 29 -3.86 1.17 -23.59
C THR A 29 -5.38 1.16 -23.49
N ASN A 30 -6.08 0.67 -24.53
CA ASN A 30 -7.54 0.57 -24.53
C ASN A 30 -8.03 -0.38 -23.42
N ASP A 31 -7.41 -1.55 -23.28
CA ASP A 31 -7.76 -2.51 -22.23
C ASP A 31 -7.58 -1.90 -20.83
N ILE A 32 -6.49 -1.13 -20.60
CA ILE A 32 -6.25 -0.42 -19.34
C ILE A 32 -7.32 0.64 -19.09
N THR A 33 -7.67 1.44 -20.09
CA THR A 33 -8.71 2.48 -19.94
C THR A 33 -10.07 1.87 -19.61
N THR A 34 -10.45 0.76 -20.27
CA THR A 34 -11.72 0.06 -19.99
C THR A 34 -11.77 -0.47 -18.56
N VAL A 35 -10.66 -1.03 -18.05
CA VAL A 35 -10.59 -1.50 -16.66
C VAL A 35 -10.67 -0.32 -15.67
N GLN A 36 -10.04 0.81 -15.98
CA GLN A 36 -10.11 2.01 -15.14
C GLN A 36 -11.53 2.59 -15.06
N ASP A 37 -12.22 2.66 -16.20
CA ASP A 37 -13.59 3.17 -16.27
C ASP A 37 -14.54 2.26 -15.48
N ALA A 38 -14.45 0.95 -15.67
CA ALA A 38 -15.26 -0.03 -14.91
C ALA A 38 -15.02 0.07 -13.40
N TYR A 39 -13.76 0.22 -12.97
CA TYR A 39 -13.43 0.41 -11.57
C TYR A 39 -13.99 1.72 -11.00
N GLN A 40 -13.94 2.81 -11.77
CA GLN A 40 -14.52 4.09 -11.35
C GLN A 40 -16.03 4.01 -11.21
N GLU A 41 -16.72 3.34 -12.14
CA GLU A 41 -18.17 3.12 -12.07
C GLU A 41 -18.56 2.29 -10.84
N GLU A 42 -17.85 1.19 -10.56
CA GLU A 42 -18.06 0.38 -9.35
C GLU A 42 -17.80 1.18 -8.08
N ALA A 43 -16.69 1.93 -8.02
CA ALA A 43 -16.38 2.78 -6.88
C ALA A 43 -17.45 3.85 -6.65
N HIS A 44 -18.00 4.44 -7.72
CA HIS A 44 -19.11 5.39 -7.65
C HIS A 44 -20.42 4.74 -7.18
N ALA A 45 -20.73 3.53 -7.65
CA ALA A 45 -21.90 2.77 -7.20
C ALA A 45 -21.81 2.47 -5.70
N ILE A 46 -20.66 1.96 -5.24
CA ILE A 46 -20.37 1.68 -3.84
C ILE A 46 -20.44 2.96 -3.00
N ALA A 47 -19.93 4.08 -3.50
CA ALA A 47 -20.01 5.37 -2.80
C ALA A 47 -21.45 5.89 -2.68
N LYS A 48 -22.30 5.67 -3.70
CA LYS A 48 -23.70 6.08 -3.70
C LYS A 48 -24.54 5.25 -2.72
N ASP A 49 -24.31 3.94 -2.67
CA ASP A 49 -25.00 3.03 -1.75
C ASP A 49 -24.56 3.27 -0.30
N ASN A 50 -23.26 3.46 -0.06
CA ASN A 50 -22.73 3.73 1.28
C ASN A 50 -22.93 5.18 1.75
N GLY A 51 -23.08 6.14 0.84
CA GLY A 51 -23.39 7.53 1.17
C GLY A 51 -24.81 7.73 1.73
N ARG A 52 -25.72 6.78 1.47
CA ARG A 52 -27.08 6.74 2.02
C ARG A 52 -27.29 5.68 3.11
N GLY A 53 -26.23 4.91 3.44
CA GLY A 53 -26.24 3.92 4.50
C GLY A 53 -26.45 4.57 5.86
N ARG A 54 -27.69 4.50 6.35
CA ARG A 54 -28.15 4.70 7.74
C ARG A 54 -27.04 5.15 8.71
N LYS A 55 -26.71 6.45 8.68
CA LYS A 55 -25.92 7.10 9.74
C LYS A 55 -26.50 6.64 11.07
N GLY A 56 -25.69 5.99 11.90
CA GLY A 56 -26.13 5.38 13.15
C GLY A 56 -27.06 6.31 13.92
N ASN A 57 -28.14 5.74 14.47
CA ASN A 57 -29.25 6.46 15.11
C ASN A 57 -28.79 7.61 16.04
N SER A 58 -27.62 7.47 16.67
CA SER A 58 -27.00 8.48 17.55
C SER A 58 -26.55 9.76 16.83
N ILE A 59 -25.96 9.67 15.64
CA ILE A 59 -25.52 10.86 14.87
C ILE A 59 -26.74 11.56 14.26
N GLN A 60 -27.73 10.80 13.80
CA GLN A 60 -28.99 11.38 13.32
C GLN A 60 -29.72 12.09 14.45
N LYS A 61 -29.77 11.48 15.64
CA LYS A 61 -30.42 12.08 16.80
C LYS A 61 -29.67 13.32 17.31
N LEU A 62 -28.33 13.28 17.34
CA LEU A 62 -27.50 14.45 17.65
C LEU A 62 -27.70 15.59 16.63
N ASN A 63 -27.78 15.27 15.34
CA ASN A 63 -28.00 16.28 14.30
C ASN A 63 -29.39 16.91 14.40
N LYS A 64 -30.42 16.13 14.76
CA LYS A 64 -31.77 16.64 15.04
C LYS A 64 -31.79 17.52 16.28
N GLU A 65 -31.09 17.14 17.35
CA GLU A 65 -31.01 17.95 18.58
C GLU A 65 -30.16 19.22 18.39
N ASN A 66 -29.24 19.22 17.42
CA ASN A 66 -28.48 20.40 17.03
C ASN A 66 -29.15 21.22 15.91
N GLU A 67 -30.33 20.80 15.44
CA GLU A 67 -31.06 21.48 14.37
C GLU A 67 -31.64 22.80 14.91
N GLY A 68 -31.18 23.93 14.37
CA GLY A 68 -31.54 25.27 14.86
C GLY A 68 -30.61 25.85 15.93
N CYS A 69 -29.61 25.10 16.42
CA CYS A 69 -28.61 25.62 17.35
C CYS A 69 -27.49 26.40 16.64
N VAL A 70 -27.12 27.53 17.25
CA VAL A 70 -25.95 28.34 16.87
C VAL A 70 -24.69 27.47 17.02
N PRO A 71 -23.68 27.56 16.12
CA PRO A 71 -22.52 26.66 16.14
C PRO A 71 -21.80 26.51 17.49
N GLU A 72 -21.81 27.55 18.32
CA GLU A 72 -21.18 27.56 19.65
C GLU A 72 -21.94 26.73 20.70
N ASP A 73 -23.27 26.63 20.56
CA ASP A 73 -24.16 25.92 21.48
C ASP A 73 -24.44 24.48 21.07
N ARG A 74 -23.86 24.02 19.95
CA ARG A 74 -24.08 22.65 19.46
C ARG A 74 -23.51 21.65 20.46
N LEU A 75 -24.34 20.66 20.81
CA LEU A 75 -23.94 19.55 21.64
C LEU A 75 -22.83 18.76 20.94
N LYS A 76 -21.70 18.65 21.63
CA LYS A 76 -20.58 17.81 21.19
C LYS A 76 -20.96 16.35 21.44
N LEU A 77 -20.51 15.46 20.55
CA LEU A 77 -20.79 14.03 20.64
C LEU A 77 -20.50 13.40 22.02
N PRO A 78 -19.40 13.73 22.73
CA PRO A 78 -19.16 13.18 24.07
C PRO A 78 -20.20 13.64 25.11
N ALA A 79 -20.65 14.89 25.04
CA ALA A 79 -21.66 15.44 25.95
C ALA A 79 -23.02 14.78 25.72
N PHE A 80 -23.40 14.60 24.45
CA PHE A 80 -24.60 13.87 24.06
C PHE A 80 -24.57 12.40 24.50
N ILE A 81 -23.46 11.69 24.26
CA ILE A 81 -23.33 10.29 24.69
C ILE A 81 -23.46 10.19 26.22
N LYS A 82 -22.87 11.13 26.97
CA LYS A 82 -23.00 11.15 28.43
C LYS A 82 -24.45 11.35 28.87
N ALA A 83 -25.14 12.32 28.27
CA ALA A 83 -26.54 12.65 28.57
C ALA A 83 -27.53 11.52 28.21
N HIS A 84 -27.28 10.80 27.12
CA HIS A 84 -28.20 9.78 26.58
C HIS A 84 -27.69 8.35 26.74
N SER A 85 -26.65 8.12 27.56
CA SER A 85 -25.99 6.81 27.71
C SER A 85 -26.97 5.69 28.06
N SER A 86 -27.80 5.87 29.08
CA SER A 86 -28.80 4.89 29.52
C SER A 86 -29.81 4.54 28.43
N GLN A 87 -30.29 5.54 27.68
CA GLN A 87 -31.22 5.36 26.59
C GLN A 87 -30.56 4.60 25.42
N LEU A 88 -29.34 4.97 25.05
CA LEU A 88 -28.58 4.30 23.98
C LEU A 88 -28.32 2.83 24.33
N THR A 89 -27.91 2.54 25.56
CA THR A 89 -27.70 1.16 26.04
C THR A 89 -29.00 0.36 26.00
N SER A 90 -30.10 0.91 26.51
CA SER A 90 -31.41 0.24 26.49
C SER A 90 -31.90 -0.03 25.07
N SER A 91 -31.79 0.95 24.17
CA SER A 91 -32.13 0.78 22.75
C SER A 91 -31.27 -0.27 22.08
N TYR A 92 -29.96 -0.32 22.38
CA TYR A 92 -29.05 -1.32 21.83
C TYR A 92 -29.37 -2.73 22.34
N LEU A 93 -29.68 -2.89 23.63
CA LEU A 93 -30.04 -4.19 24.20
C LEU A 93 -31.29 -4.79 23.56
N ARG A 94 -32.27 -3.94 23.21
CA ARG A 94 -33.52 -4.32 22.52
C ARG A 94 -33.35 -4.74 21.06
N LEU A 95 -32.19 -4.51 20.44
CA LEU A 95 -31.93 -4.94 19.07
C LEU A 95 -31.81 -6.46 18.96
N MET A 96 -32.28 -7.01 17.84
CA MET A 96 -32.04 -8.42 17.52
C MET A 96 -30.56 -8.66 17.22
N MET A 97 -30.11 -9.92 17.36
CA MET A 97 -28.73 -10.30 17.06
C MET A 97 -28.31 -9.95 15.63
N ALA A 98 -29.21 -10.10 14.65
CA ALA A 98 -28.95 -9.72 13.27
C ALA A 98 -28.63 -8.21 13.13
N ASP A 99 -29.38 -7.35 13.81
CA ASP A 99 -29.17 -5.90 13.80
C ASP A 99 -27.86 -5.51 14.53
N LYS A 100 -27.55 -6.21 15.63
CA LYS A 100 -26.29 -6.01 16.36
C LYS A 100 -25.08 -6.37 15.50
N ASN A 101 -25.16 -7.47 14.74
CA ASN A 101 -24.11 -7.88 13.81
C ASN A 101 -23.95 -6.88 12.67
N CYS A 102 -25.06 -6.41 12.09
CA CYS A 102 -25.04 -5.37 11.05
C CYS A 102 -24.40 -4.07 11.55
N LEU A 103 -24.69 -3.65 12.80
CA LEU A 103 -24.03 -2.49 13.41
C LEU A 103 -22.53 -2.72 13.58
N TRP A 104 -22.12 -3.92 14.01
CA TRP A 104 -20.72 -4.26 14.22
C TRP A 104 -19.94 -4.29 12.90
N GLU A 105 -20.50 -4.87 11.84
CA GLU A 105 -19.92 -4.86 10.49
C GLU A 105 -19.76 -3.44 9.96
N ASN A 106 -20.75 -2.57 10.16
CA ASN A 106 -20.67 -1.17 9.77
C ASN A 106 -19.57 -0.42 10.54
N VAL A 107 -19.47 -0.63 11.85
CA VAL A 107 -18.41 -0.04 12.69
C VAL A 107 -17.04 -0.55 12.24
N ASN A 108 -16.90 -1.84 11.97
CA ASN A 108 -15.64 -2.43 11.54
C ASN A 108 -15.24 -1.94 10.14
N THR A 109 -16.20 -1.80 9.23
CA THR A 109 -15.98 -1.25 7.87
C THR A 109 -15.56 0.21 7.95
N LEU A 110 -16.19 1.02 8.82
CA LEU A 110 -15.79 2.39 9.09
C LEU A 110 -14.41 2.47 9.76
N HIS A 111 -14.10 1.54 10.66
CA HIS A 111 -12.79 1.46 11.28
C HIS A 111 -11.72 1.12 10.23
N MET A 112 -11.95 0.14 9.37
CA MET A 112 -11.03 -0.21 8.28
C MET A 112 -10.86 0.92 7.26
N SER A 113 -11.90 1.71 6.99
CA SER A 113 -11.80 2.87 6.09
C SER A 113 -11.13 4.09 6.73
N CYS A 114 -11.35 4.34 8.02
CA CYS A 114 -10.67 5.40 8.78
C CYS A 114 -9.22 5.03 9.17
N VAL A 115 -8.90 3.76 9.38
CA VAL A 115 -7.54 3.28 9.65
C VAL A 115 -6.63 3.48 8.44
N LYS A 116 -7.17 3.51 7.21
CA LYS A 116 -6.42 3.99 6.02
C LYS A 116 -5.99 5.46 6.13
N VAL A 117 -6.54 6.23 7.07
CA VAL A 117 -6.29 7.67 7.28
C VAL A 117 -5.71 7.95 8.68
N THR A 118 -5.67 6.97 9.58
CA THR A 118 -5.21 7.21 10.96
C THR A 118 -3.69 7.20 11.00
N HIS A 119 -3.15 8.42 10.86
CA HIS A 119 -1.77 8.83 11.10
C HIS A 119 -1.03 7.97 12.16
N VAL A 120 -0.29 6.97 11.70
CA VAL A 120 1.06 6.82 12.28
C VAL A 120 1.80 8.04 11.78
N ASN A 121 2.18 8.96 12.67
CA ASN A 121 2.97 10.14 12.32
C ASN A 121 4.12 9.66 11.40
N PRO A 122 4.13 10.04 10.11
CA PRO A 122 5.06 9.47 9.16
C PRO A 122 6.51 9.69 9.60
N LYS A 123 6.78 10.77 10.35
CA LYS A 123 8.09 11.02 10.95
C LYS A 123 8.42 10.05 12.09
N ALA A 124 7.44 9.64 12.88
CA ALA A 124 7.64 8.66 13.95
C ALA A 124 7.90 7.25 13.38
N LEU A 125 7.10 6.83 12.40
CA LEU A 125 7.31 5.57 11.67
C LEU A 125 8.67 5.57 10.96
N GLN A 126 9.02 6.67 10.28
CA GLN A 126 10.32 6.82 9.63
C GLN A 126 11.47 6.77 10.64
N LYS A 127 11.32 7.40 11.81
CA LYS A 127 12.33 7.36 12.87
C LYS A 127 12.50 5.93 13.40
N ASP A 128 11.41 5.22 13.63
CA ASP A 128 11.42 3.84 14.11
C ASP A 128 12.12 2.91 13.10
N VAL A 129 11.69 2.97 11.82
CA VAL A 129 12.30 2.19 10.75
C VAL A 129 13.78 2.54 10.57
N ASN A 130 14.14 3.83 10.59
CA ASN A 130 15.54 4.25 10.54
C ASN A 130 16.36 3.72 11.71
N THR A 131 15.76 3.62 12.90
CA THR A 131 16.43 3.10 14.10
C THR A 131 16.67 1.61 13.96
N THR A 132 15.64 0.84 13.59
CA THR A 132 15.76 -0.59 13.29
C THR A 132 16.82 -0.87 12.23
N PHE A 133 16.87 -0.05 11.17
CA PHE A 133 17.90 -0.17 10.15
C PHE A 133 19.31 0.14 10.64
N LYS A 134 19.48 1.15 11.49
CA LYS A 134 20.78 1.43 12.10
C LYS A 134 21.23 0.26 12.98
N THR A 135 20.33 -0.33 13.75
CA THR A 135 20.62 -1.54 14.54
C THR A 135 21.07 -2.68 13.64
N MET A 136 20.32 -2.99 12.57
CA MET A 136 20.68 -4.02 11.59
C MET A 136 22.03 -3.75 10.91
N GLN A 137 22.33 -2.50 10.57
CA GLN A 137 23.63 -2.12 9.99
C GLN A 137 24.78 -2.38 10.97
N THR A 138 24.53 -2.18 12.27
CA THR A 138 25.50 -2.47 13.33
C THR A 138 25.69 -3.98 13.51
N GLU A 139 24.64 -4.79 13.31
CA GLU A 139 24.75 -6.24 13.33
C GLU A 139 25.52 -6.79 12.12
N ILE A 140 25.36 -6.20 10.94
CA ILE A 140 26.12 -6.58 9.73
C ILE A 140 27.63 -6.37 9.95
N SER A 141 28.05 -5.33 10.68
CA SER A 141 29.47 -5.10 10.96
C SER A 141 30.05 -6.15 11.91
N ILE A 142 29.26 -6.66 12.86
CA ILE A 142 29.64 -7.79 13.73
C ILE A 142 29.78 -9.08 12.90
N GLN A 143 28.97 -9.22 11.85
CA GLN A 143 28.85 -10.43 11.05
C GLN A 143 30.03 -10.68 10.09
N ALA A 144 30.85 -9.66 9.80
CA ALA A 144 32.14 -9.80 9.12
C ALA A 144 33.06 -10.83 9.80
N ARG A 145 32.84 -11.12 11.10
CA ARG A 145 33.58 -12.13 11.87
C ARG A 145 33.11 -13.58 11.63
N THR A 146 31.90 -13.79 11.12
CA THR A 146 31.27 -15.12 10.97
C THR A 146 31.28 -15.68 9.55
N GLY A 147 31.73 -14.91 8.56
CA GLY A 147 31.78 -15.36 7.16
C GLY A 147 30.42 -15.52 6.46
N LEU A 148 29.32 -15.08 7.10
CA LEU A 148 27.97 -15.11 6.51
C LEU A 148 27.78 -13.97 5.51
N GLU A 149 27.37 -14.32 4.29
CA GLU A 149 26.97 -13.37 3.26
C GLU A 149 25.46 -13.16 3.31
N ARG A 150 25.01 -11.91 3.50
CA ARG A 150 23.58 -11.58 3.59
C ARG A 150 23.23 -10.33 2.81
N MET A 151 21.96 -10.27 2.42
CA MET A 151 21.31 -9.11 1.83
C MET A 151 20.00 -8.83 2.56
N TYR A 152 19.80 -7.59 2.99
CA TYR A 152 18.54 -7.12 3.54
C TYR A 152 17.98 -6.06 2.60
N LEU A 153 16.74 -6.27 2.17
CA LEU A 153 15.98 -5.32 1.39
C LEU A 153 14.69 -5.01 2.16
N ALA A 154 14.43 -3.73 2.45
CA ALA A 154 13.08 -3.32 2.80
C ALA A 154 12.45 -2.50 1.68
N VAL A 155 11.29 -2.98 1.27
CA VAL A 155 10.42 -2.36 0.30
C VAL A 155 9.16 -1.93 1.04
N TRP A 156 8.78 -0.67 0.90
CA TRP A 156 7.47 -0.19 1.36
C TRP A 156 6.40 -0.55 0.33
N GLY A 157 5.35 -1.23 0.79
CA GLY A 157 4.24 -1.69 -0.06
C GLY A 157 3.19 -0.63 -0.39
N ASP A 158 3.18 0.53 0.29
CA ASP A 158 2.15 1.55 0.08
C ASP A 158 2.60 2.63 -0.93
N ILE A 159 1.71 2.89 -1.89
CA ILE A 159 1.85 3.81 -3.02
C ILE A 159 1.93 5.27 -2.55
N LYS A 160 1.40 5.58 -1.36
CA LYS A 160 1.31 6.96 -0.86
C LYS A 160 2.58 7.49 -0.21
N GLN A 161 3.58 6.63 0.06
CA GLN A 161 4.83 7.05 0.68
C GLN A 161 6.01 6.81 -0.29
N PHE A 162 6.41 7.86 -1.01
CA PHE A 162 7.53 7.88 -1.96
C PHE A 162 8.89 7.83 -1.27
N HIS A 163 9.15 6.82 -0.43
CA HIS A 163 10.47 6.60 0.15
C HIS A 163 11.32 5.71 -0.75
N GLU A 164 12.61 6.08 -0.87
CA GLU A 164 13.62 5.28 -1.56
C GLU A 164 13.77 3.91 -0.85
N PRO A 165 13.80 2.80 -1.60
CA PRO A 165 14.06 1.49 -1.01
C PRO A 165 15.46 1.48 -0.39
N LYS A 166 15.57 0.86 0.79
CA LYS A 166 16.86 0.68 1.47
C LYS A 166 17.36 -0.73 1.26
N LEU A 167 18.59 -0.82 0.79
CA LEU A 167 19.28 -2.07 0.51
C LEU A 167 20.59 -2.10 1.29
N PHE A 168 20.77 -3.12 2.13
CA PHE A 168 22.02 -3.42 2.84
C PHE A 168 22.55 -4.75 2.34
N TYR A 169 23.83 -4.81 2.00
CA TYR A 169 24.45 -5.97 1.40
C TYR A 169 25.93 -6.04 1.76
N THR A 170 26.48 -7.24 1.70
CA THR A 170 27.93 -7.46 1.80
C THR A 170 28.62 -7.20 0.46
N ALA A 171 29.95 -6.98 0.48
CA ALA A 171 30.72 -6.71 -0.75
C ALA A 171 30.56 -7.80 -1.82
N LYS A 172 30.38 -9.06 -1.42
CA LYS A 172 30.17 -10.18 -2.36
C LYS A 172 28.77 -10.17 -2.99
N VAL A 173 27.76 -9.77 -2.22
CA VAL A 173 26.42 -9.55 -2.77
C VAL A 173 26.42 -8.36 -3.73
N GLU A 174 27.20 -7.31 -3.43
CA GLU A 174 27.39 -6.19 -4.37
C GLU A 174 27.99 -6.64 -5.69
N SER A 175 29.11 -7.38 -5.64
CA SER A 175 29.75 -7.92 -6.84
C SER A 175 28.81 -8.87 -7.56
N PHE A 176 28.02 -9.67 -6.85
CA PHE A 176 27.01 -10.52 -7.49
C PHE A 176 25.97 -9.71 -8.26
N ILE A 177 25.40 -8.65 -7.64
CA ILE A 177 24.40 -7.81 -8.31
C ILE A 177 25.01 -7.09 -9.52
N LYS A 178 26.25 -6.62 -9.42
CA LYS A 178 26.92 -5.91 -10.52
C LYS A 178 27.39 -6.85 -11.63
N ASP A 179 28.12 -7.89 -11.27
CA ASP A 179 28.85 -8.73 -12.21
C ASP A 179 27.98 -9.86 -12.78
N VAL A 180 27.06 -10.42 -11.98
CA VAL A 180 26.18 -11.51 -12.41
C VAL A 180 24.85 -10.98 -12.93
N LEU A 181 24.20 -10.07 -12.19
CA LEU A 181 22.91 -9.53 -12.63
C LEU A 181 23.07 -8.37 -13.63
N GLY A 182 24.26 -7.79 -13.78
CA GLY A 182 24.51 -6.66 -14.67
C GLY A 182 23.75 -5.40 -14.25
N MET A 183 23.42 -5.27 -12.97
CA MET A 183 22.58 -4.17 -12.45
C MET A 183 23.33 -3.36 -11.40
N GLU A 184 23.00 -2.07 -11.35
CA GLU A 184 23.32 -1.24 -10.21
C GLU A 184 22.48 -1.70 -9.00
N PRO A 185 23.05 -1.83 -7.78
CA PRO A 185 22.29 -2.24 -6.59
C PRO A 185 21.04 -1.40 -6.31
N LYS A 186 21.10 -0.10 -6.61
CA LYS A 186 19.93 0.80 -6.51
C LYS A 186 18.82 0.42 -7.49
N HIS A 187 19.19 0.12 -8.74
CA HIS A 187 18.24 -0.33 -9.76
C HIS A 187 17.63 -1.69 -9.42
N PHE A 188 18.44 -2.59 -8.86
CA PHE A 188 17.95 -3.86 -8.33
C PHE A 188 16.89 -3.65 -7.23
N ALA A 189 17.16 -2.79 -6.25
CA ALA A 189 16.21 -2.49 -5.18
C ALA A 189 14.89 -1.89 -5.70
N LEU A 190 14.96 -0.98 -6.69
CA LEU A 190 13.78 -0.41 -7.35
C LEU A 190 13.00 -1.47 -8.14
N LYS A 191 13.69 -2.39 -8.82
CA LYS A 191 13.07 -3.48 -9.57
C LYS A 191 12.31 -4.41 -8.63
N VAL A 192 12.92 -4.81 -7.52
CA VAL A 192 12.21 -5.61 -6.50
C VAL A 192 11.05 -4.83 -5.89
N LYS A 193 11.19 -3.51 -5.66
CA LYS A 193 10.06 -2.67 -5.22
C LYS A 193 8.90 -2.68 -6.20
N SER A 194 9.19 -2.51 -7.49
CA SER A 194 8.16 -2.57 -8.54
C SER A 194 7.45 -3.93 -8.60
N TRP A 195 8.14 -5.01 -8.25
CA TRP A 195 7.56 -6.36 -8.20
C TRP A 195 6.69 -6.62 -6.98
N VAL A 196 7.05 -6.07 -5.82
CA VAL A 196 6.25 -6.20 -4.59
C VAL A 196 4.99 -5.34 -4.66
N VAL A 197 5.09 -4.16 -5.29
CA VAL A 197 3.97 -3.20 -5.38
C VAL A 197 3.06 -3.48 -6.58
N GLY A 198 3.59 -4.01 -7.68
CA GLY A 198 2.77 -4.47 -8.80
C GLY A 198 2.22 -5.85 -8.52
N ASP A 199 0.90 -6.01 -8.42
CA ASP A 199 0.19 -7.29 -8.38
C ASP A 199 0.39 -8.08 -9.69
N PHE A 200 1.61 -8.55 -9.95
CA PHE A 200 1.89 -9.46 -11.04
C PHE A 200 1.46 -10.85 -10.60
N VAL A 201 0.30 -11.31 -11.10
CA VAL A 201 -0.18 -12.69 -10.98
C VAL A 201 1.00 -13.64 -11.21
N ALA A 202 1.37 -14.31 -10.13
CA ALA A 202 2.58 -15.09 -10.00
C ALA A 202 2.58 -16.28 -10.97
N GLN A 203 3.18 -16.13 -12.15
CA GLN A 203 3.39 -17.26 -13.06
C GLN A 203 4.83 -17.46 -13.55
N LYS A 204 5.74 -16.51 -13.29
CA LYS A 204 7.16 -16.65 -13.69
C LYS A 204 8.18 -16.66 -12.56
N VAL A 205 7.77 -16.46 -11.31
CA VAL A 205 8.73 -16.25 -10.19
C VAL A 205 9.19 -17.56 -9.53
N SER A 206 8.45 -18.66 -9.71
CA SER A 206 8.90 -20.00 -9.27
C SER A 206 10.26 -20.38 -9.85
N GLN A 207 10.58 -19.95 -11.08
CA GLN A 207 11.83 -20.34 -11.74
C GLN A 207 13.04 -19.49 -11.33
N CYS A 208 12.86 -18.23 -10.94
CA CYS A 208 14.00 -17.42 -10.49
C CYS A 208 14.33 -17.70 -9.03
N LEU A 209 13.34 -17.76 -8.13
CA LEU A 209 13.62 -17.95 -6.69
C LEU A 209 13.92 -19.41 -6.30
N ARG A 210 13.50 -20.42 -7.07
CA ARG A 210 13.94 -21.83 -6.84
C ARG A 210 15.36 -22.14 -7.28
N VAL A 211 16.04 -21.22 -7.97
CA VAL A 211 17.45 -21.38 -8.31
C VAL A 211 18.35 -20.75 -7.23
N PHE A 212 17.78 -20.04 -6.24
CA PHE A 212 18.51 -19.27 -5.23
C PHE A 212 18.32 -19.71 -3.76
N MET A 213 17.62 -20.83 -3.50
CA MET A 213 17.70 -21.57 -2.22
C MET A 213 18.16 -22.98 -2.51
#